data_AF-A0A3M1EJK2-F1
#
_entry.id   AF-A0A3M1EJK2-F1
#
_cell.length_a   1.000
_cell.length_b   1.000
_cell.length_c   1.000
_cell.angle_alpha   90.00
_cell.angle_beta   90.00
_cell.angle_gamma   90.00
#
_symmetry.space_group_name_H-M   'P 1'
#
loop_
_entity.id
_entity.type
_entity.pdbx_description
1 polymer ?
#
loop_
_entity_poly.entity_id
_entity_poly.type
_entity_poly.pdbx_seq_one_letter_code
_entity_poly.pdbx_strand_id
1 'polypeptide(L)'
;MSKLQEMILADPAKIEEIAGELDGLEASARVEAVRSLGAKAQRKLWTLTAGHAVTLEDIVPPEKGPLEPVIHYGRNSLPLFSIFEKRFCRPPEGEDPPVLWGYNEGTLRPIVGPGYFVCRPTPEDERGSVVIDYYQVPPGKPENWPRIEPNDRGITRLVYGFMHDFLRKVSTHVTIGRAYKHGKVTNNFFLLCREA
;
A
#
# COMPACT_ATOMS: atom_id res chain seq x y z
N MET A 1 -18.33 14.06 -9.68
CA MET A 1 -17.33 13.21 -8.99
C MET A 1 -16.11 13.17 -9.90
N SER A 2 -14.98 12.55 -9.55
CA SER A 2 -13.90 12.39 -10.55
C SER A 2 -14.32 11.34 -11.59
N LYS A 3 -13.82 11.45 -12.83
CA LYS A 3 -14.06 10.46 -13.91
C LYS A 3 -13.76 9.04 -13.43
N LEU A 4 -12.61 8.85 -12.79
CA LEU A 4 -12.20 7.55 -12.23
C LEU A 4 -13.21 7.03 -11.19
N GLN A 5 -13.70 7.89 -10.30
CA GLN A 5 -14.71 7.49 -9.32
C GLN A 5 -16.03 7.08 -9.99
N GLU A 6 -16.43 7.77 -11.05
CA GLU A 6 -17.63 7.43 -11.83
C GLU A 6 -17.47 6.07 -12.51
N MET A 7 -16.32 5.79 -13.13
CA MET A 7 -16.01 4.48 -13.72
C MET A 7 -16.06 3.35 -12.68
N ILE A 8 -15.47 3.56 -11.49
CA ILE A 8 -15.50 2.56 -10.41
C ILE A 8 -16.93 2.33 -9.93
N LEU A 9 -17.74 3.39 -9.80
CA LEU A 9 -19.09 3.31 -9.25
C LEU A 9 -20.16 2.90 -10.27
N ALA A 10 -19.86 2.92 -11.57
CA ALA A 10 -20.75 2.47 -12.65
C ALA A 10 -21.19 1.01 -12.52
N ASP A 11 -22.34 0.66 -13.09
CA ASP A 11 -22.84 -0.71 -13.09
C ASP A 11 -23.22 -1.13 -14.53
N PRO A 12 -22.48 -2.08 -15.15
CA PRO A 12 -21.30 -2.78 -14.61
C PRO A 12 -20.04 -1.89 -14.60
N ALA A 13 -19.14 -2.13 -13.65
CA ALA A 13 -17.77 -1.58 -13.66
C ALA A 13 -16.79 -2.67 -14.09
N LYS A 14 -15.80 -2.33 -14.93
CA LYS A 14 -14.78 -3.26 -15.41
C LYS A 14 -13.39 -2.85 -14.94
N ILE A 15 -12.67 -3.78 -14.31
CA ILE A 15 -11.36 -3.50 -13.72
C ILE A 15 -10.32 -3.17 -14.80
N GLU A 16 -10.43 -3.76 -15.99
CA GLU A 16 -9.53 -3.53 -17.12
C GLU A 16 -9.65 -2.10 -17.66
N GLU A 17 -10.87 -1.56 -17.75
CA GLU A 17 -11.11 -0.18 -18.20
C GLU A 17 -10.58 0.83 -17.16
N ILE A 18 -10.76 0.52 -15.86
CA ILE A 18 -10.22 1.32 -14.75
C ILE A 18 -8.69 1.30 -14.74
N ALA A 19 -8.08 0.13 -14.96
CA ALA A 19 -6.64 -0.04 -15.04
C ALA A 19 -6.05 0.73 -16.23
N GLY A 20 -6.68 0.61 -17.41
CA GLY A 20 -6.26 1.31 -18.63
C GLY A 20 -6.35 2.83 -18.49
N GLU A 21 -7.40 3.35 -17.85
CA GLU A 21 -7.50 4.78 -17.54
C GLU A 21 -6.34 5.22 -16.62
N LEU A 22 -6.07 4.49 -15.53
CA LEU A 22 -4.99 4.83 -14.60
C LEU A 22 -3.61 4.78 -15.25
N ASP A 23 -3.34 3.76 -16.06
CA ASP A 23 -2.04 3.58 -16.71
C ASP A 23 -1.83 4.59 -17.84
N GLY A 24 -2.90 5.09 -18.47
CA GLY A 24 -2.85 6.16 -19.47
C GLY A 24 -2.67 7.58 -18.89
N LEU A 25 -2.75 7.76 -17.57
CA LEU A 25 -2.49 9.04 -16.92
C LEU A 25 -0.99 9.28 -16.71
N GLU A 26 -0.57 10.53 -16.88
CA GLU A 26 0.72 11.02 -16.38
C GLU A 26 0.86 10.79 -14.87
N ALA A 27 2.09 10.63 -14.38
CA ALA A 27 2.36 10.21 -13.01
C ALA A 27 1.67 11.07 -11.93
N SER A 28 1.74 12.40 -12.05
CA SER A 28 1.09 13.32 -11.10
C SER A 28 -0.45 13.25 -11.17
N ALA A 29 -1.00 13.22 -12.38
CA ALA A 29 -2.44 13.10 -12.61
C ALA A 29 -2.99 11.76 -12.08
N ARG A 30 -2.22 10.68 -12.16
CA ARG A 30 -2.56 9.39 -11.57
C ARG A 30 -2.66 9.45 -10.05
N VAL A 31 -1.70 10.11 -9.40
CA VAL A 31 -1.71 10.32 -7.94
C VAL A 31 -2.93 11.15 -7.52
N GLU A 32 -3.24 12.23 -8.23
CA GLU A 32 -4.42 13.06 -7.99
C GLU A 32 -5.72 12.25 -8.15
N ALA A 33 -5.83 11.48 -9.24
CA ALA A 33 -6.98 10.63 -9.51
C ALA A 33 -7.18 9.61 -8.39
N VAL A 34 -6.12 8.90 -7.96
CA VAL A 34 -6.15 7.94 -6.85
C VAL A 34 -6.54 8.62 -5.53
N ARG A 35 -5.98 9.79 -5.22
CA ARG A 35 -6.27 10.53 -3.97
C ARG A 35 -7.70 11.09 -3.92
N SER A 36 -8.35 11.26 -5.07
CA SER A 36 -9.75 11.67 -5.17
C SER A 36 -10.74 10.57 -4.73
N LEU A 37 -10.30 9.30 -4.64
CA LEU A 37 -11.20 8.17 -4.41
C LEU A 37 -11.63 8.05 -2.94
N GLY A 38 -12.95 8.18 -2.73
CA GLY A 38 -13.57 8.00 -1.42
C GLY A 38 -13.77 6.54 -1.01
N ALA A 39 -14.22 6.34 0.24
CA ALA A 39 -14.38 5.01 0.84
C ALA A 39 -15.29 4.05 0.05
N LYS A 40 -16.36 4.57 -0.58
CA LYS A 40 -17.28 3.75 -1.40
C LYS A 40 -16.58 3.19 -2.64
N ALA A 41 -15.78 4.02 -3.31
CA ALA A 41 -15.02 3.62 -4.49
C ALA A 41 -13.94 2.60 -4.13
N GLN A 42 -13.17 2.85 -3.06
CA GLN A 42 -12.14 1.91 -2.58
C GLN A 42 -12.76 0.55 -2.21
N ARG A 43 -13.89 0.52 -1.49
CA ARG A 43 -14.58 -0.74 -1.18
C ARG A 43 -15.00 -1.51 -2.43
N LYS A 44 -15.55 -0.81 -3.44
CA LYS A 44 -15.95 -1.45 -4.70
C LYS A 44 -14.75 -1.95 -5.48
N LEU A 45 -13.67 -1.18 -5.52
CA LEU A 45 -12.42 -1.56 -6.17
C LEU A 45 -11.78 -2.80 -5.51
N TRP A 46 -11.88 -2.95 -4.19
CA TRP A 46 -11.43 -4.16 -3.49
C TRP A 46 -12.19 -5.41 -3.95
N THR A 47 -13.50 -5.28 -4.20
CA THR A 47 -14.32 -6.36 -4.76
C THR A 47 -13.92 -6.67 -6.20
N LEU A 48 -13.78 -5.65 -7.04
CA LEU A 48 -13.42 -5.79 -8.46
C LEU A 48 -12.04 -6.42 -8.67
N THR A 49 -11.12 -6.24 -7.72
CA THR A 49 -9.74 -6.77 -7.80
C THR A 49 -9.58 -8.14 -7.16
N ALA A 50 -10.66 -8.83 -6.79
CA ALA A 50 -10.57 -10.20 -6.29
C ALA A 50 -9.89 -11.11 -7.31
N GLY A 51 -8.82 -11.80 -6.90
CA GLY A 51 -8.00 -12.65 -7.78
C GLY A 51 -6.91 -11.91 -8.58
N HIS A 52 -6.84 -10.57 -8.52
CA HIS A 52 -5.79 -9.81 -9.20
C HIS A 52 -4.50 -9.80 -8.37
N ALA A 53 -3.55 -10.65 -8.77
CA ALA A 53 -2.27 -10.79 -8.12
C ALA A 53 -1.38 -9.55 -8.32
N VAL A 54 -0.72 -9.17 -7.23
CA VAL A 54 0.39 -8.21 -7.14
C VAL A 54 1.68 -8.97 -6.81
N THR A 55 2.81 -8.53 -7.34
CA THR A 55 4.16 -9.06 -7.02
C THR A 55 4.97 -8.04 -6.22
N LEU A 56 6.12 -8.45 -5.66
CA LEU A 56 7.04 -7.48 -5.04
C LEU A 56 7.61 -6.49 -6.06
N GLU A 57 7.75 -6.88 -7.32
CA GLU A 57 8.23 -6.03 -8.42
C GLU A 57 7.22 -4.93 -8.79
N ASP A 58 5.92 -5.21 -8.63
CA ASP A 58 4.88 -4.17 -8.76
C ASP A 58 5.04 -3.07 -7.68
N ILE A 59 5.58 -3.42 -6.51
CA ILE A 59 5.79 -2.50 -5.37
C ILE A 59 7.14 -1.79 -5.48
N VAL A 60 8.22 -2.51 -5.76
CA VAL A 60 9.56 -1.97 -5.97
C VAL A 60 10.09 -2.56 -7.28
N PRO A 61 10.16 -1.78 -8.37
CA PRO A 61 10.56 -2.25 -9.69
C PRO A 61 11.99 -2.82 -9.71
N PRO A 62 12.31 -3.83 -10.54
CA PRO A 62 13.60 -4.53 -10.56
C PRO A 62 14.83 -3.64 -10.77
N GLU A 63 14.66 -2.49 -11.43
CA GLU A 63 15.71 -1.50 -11.66
C GLU A 63 16.18 -0.75 -10.41
N LYS A 64 15.38 -0.78 -9.33
CA LYS A 64 15.71 -0.11 -8.07
C LYS A 64 16.73 -0.89 -7.26
N GLY A 65 17.83 -0.24 -6.93
CA GLY A 65 18.92 -0.87 -6.18
C GLY A 65 18.54 -1.22 -4.74
N PRO A 66 19.34 -2.05 -4.05
CA PRO A 66 19.22 -2.23 -2.60
C PRO A 66 19.22 -0.90 -1.86
N LEU A 67 18.32 -0.76 -0.88
CA LEU A 67 18.12 0.45 -0.08
C LEU A 67 17.77 1.71 -0.88
N GLU A 68 17.49 1.61 -2.18
CA GLU A 68 16.93 2.71 -2.96
C GLU A 68 15.43 2.84 -2.64
N PRO A 69 14.97 3.97 -2.09
CA PRO A 69 13.56 4.13 -1.74
C PRO A 69 12.65 4.23 -2.97
N VAL A 70 11.47 3.65 -2.86
CA VAL A 70 10.34 3.84 -3.78
C VAL A 70 9.15 4.38 -3.00
N ILE A 71 8.66 5.54 -3.41
CA ILE A 71 7.53 6.21 -2.76
C ILE A 71 6.21 5.74 -3.37
N HIS A 72 5.27 5.39 -2.50
CA HIS A 72 3.88 5.14 -2.84
C HIS A 72 3.00 6.19 -2.21
N TYR A 73 2.36 7.01 -3.04
CA TYR A 73 1.43 8.04 -2.60
C TYR A 73 0.09 7.41 -2.24
N GLY A 74 -0.27 7.50 -0.96
CA GLY A 74 -1.40 6.81 -0.37
C GLY A 74 -2.67 7.65 -0.20
N ARG A 75 -3.82 6.98 -0.25
CA ARG A 75 -5.14 7.47 0.19
C ARG A 75 -5.86 6.37 0.96
N ASN A 76 -6.12 6.55 2.25
CA ASN A 76 -6.91 5.60 3.05
C ASN A 76 -8.40 5.99 3.04
N SER A 77 -9.27 5.08 3.43
CA SER A 77 -10.72 5.30 3.49
C SER A 77 -11.19 6.03 4.76
N LEU A 78 -10.28 6.45 5.64
CA LEU A 78 -10.61 7.12 6.90
C LEU A 78 -10.99 8.60 6.65
N PRO A 79 -11.82 9.19 7.54
CA PRO A 79 -12.29 10.57 7.37
C PRO A 79 -11.20 11.62 7.64
N LEU A 80 -10.20 11.33 8.47
CA LEU A 80 -9.13 12.24 8.86
C LEU A 80 -7.76 11.63 8.55
N PHE A 81 -6.77 12.49 8.28
CA PHE A 81 -5.38 12.10 8.01
C PHE A 81 -5.26 11.02 6.93
N SER A 82 -5.99 11.27 5.85
CA SER A 82 -6.27 10.24 4.87
C SER A 82 -5.28 10.16 3.72
N ILE A 83 -4.40 11.15 3.63
CA ILE A 83 -3.27 11.18 2.71
C ILE A 83 -2.01 10.81 3.48
N PHE A 84 -1.26 9.87 2.92
CA PHE A 84 -0.03 9.36 3.51
C PHE A 84 0.92 8.91 2.39
N GLU A 85 2.08 8.43 2.79
CA GLU A 85 3.02 7.72 1.93
C GLU A 85 3.41 6.41 2.58
N LYS A 86 3.66 5.39 1.75
CA LYS A 86 4.49 4.26 2.15
C LYS A 86 5.76 4.32 1.35
N ARG A 87 6.90 4.18 2.02
CA ARG A 87 8.20 4.15 1.36
C ARG A 87 8.76 2.76 1.51
N PHE A 88 9.08 2.15 0.39
CA PHE A 88 9.58 0.79 0.30
C PHE A 88 11.02 0.81 -0.19
N CYS A 89 11.79 -0.22 0.13
CA CYS A 89 13.07 -0.48 -0.53
C CYS A 89 13.33 -1.99 -0.55
N ARG A 90 14.20 -2.42 -1.46
CA ARG A 90 14.81 -3.74 -1.33
C ARG A 90 15.79 -3.76 -0.15
N PRO A 91 15.87 -4.87 0.59
CA PRO A 91 16.98 -5.10 1.51
C PRO A 91 18.31 -5.20 0.75
N PRO A 92 19.45 -5.14 1.46
CA PRO A 92 20.72 -5.63 0.92
C PRO A 92 20.60 -7.07 0.39
N GLU A 93 21.50 -7.47 -0.51
CA GLU A 93 21.50 -8.84 -1.06
C GLU A 93 21.58 -9.91 0.03
N GLY A 94 20.89 -11.05 -0.18
CA GLY A 94 20.97 -12.22 0.70
C GLY A 94 19.73 -12.54 1.53
N GLU A 95 18.62 -11.82 1.37
CA GLU A 95 17.33 -12.17 2.01
C GLU A 95 16.61 -13.29 1.23
N ASP A 96 16.31 -14.39 1.92
CA ASP A 96 15.52 -15.52 1.42
C ASP A 96 14.51 -15.93 2.51
N PRO A 97 13.18 -15.88 2.27
CA PRO A 97 12.52 -15.51 1.01
C PRO A 97 12.65 -14.01 0.67
N PRO A 98 12.44 -13.61 -0.60
CA PRO A 98 12.49 -12.21 -0.99
C PRO A 98 11.42 -11.41 -0.25
N VAL A 99 11.84 -10.30 0.35
CA VAL A 99 10.99 -9.34 1.07
C VAL A 99 11.36 -7.91 0.68
N LEU A 100 10.48 -6.96 1.02
CA LEU A 100 10.79 -5.53 0.99
C LEU A 100 10.69 -4.96 2.39
N TRP A 101 11.48 -3.92 2.66
CA TRP A 101 11.36 -3.15 3.89
C TRP A 101 10.59 -1.87 3.62
N GLY A 102 9.89 -1.36 4.62
CA GLY A 102 9.26 -0.05 4.48
C GLY A 102 8.80 0.58 5.76
N TYR A 103 8.37 1.83 5.64
CA TYR A 103 7.75 2.61 6.71
C TYR A 103 6.65 3.52 6.16
N ASN A 104 5.82 4.06 7.06
CA ASN A 104 4.76 5.01 6.74
C ASN A 104 5.24 6.44 7.00
N GLU A 105 5.03 7.31 6.04
CA GLU A 105 5.31 8.75 6.12
C GLU A 105 4.01 9.53 6.03
N GLY A 106 3.93 10.65 6.76
CA GLY A 106 2.72 11.47 6.81
C GLY A 106 2.73 12.49 7.93
N THR A 107 1.76 13.40 7.91
CA THR A 107 1.69 14.54 8.84
C THR A 107 1.63 14.13 10.32
N LEU A 108 1.07 12.96 10.62
CA LEU A 108 0.99 12.44 11.99
C LEU A 108 2.20 11.59 12.40
N ARG A 109 3.17 11.30 11.52
CA ARG A 109 4.33 10.46 11.84
C ARG A 109 5.06 10.90 13.11
N PRO A 110 5.28 12.20 13.40
CA PRO A 110 5.93 12.63 14.64
C PRO A 110 5.18 12.23 15.92
N ILE A 111 3.88 11.90 15.82
CA ILE A 111 3.01 11.54 16.94
C ILE A 111 2.83 10.01 17.03
N VAL A 112 2.59 9.35 15.90
CA VAL A 112 2.24 7.91 15.86
C VAL A 112 3.42 7.00 15.55
N GLY A 113 4.59 7.57 15.29
CA GLY A 113 5.78 6.85 14.86
C GLY A 113 5.77 6.48 13.36
N PRO A 114 6.91 5.98 12.86
CA PRO A 114 7.09 5.64 11.44
C PRO A 114 6.34 4.37 11.01
N GLY A 115 5.92 3.50 11.93
CA GLY A 115 5.19 2.29 11.59
C GLY A 115 5.93 1.41 10.59
N TYR A 116 7.12 0.93 10.96
CA TYR A 116 7.93 0.09 10.08
C TYR A 116 7.25 -1.25 9.76
N PHE A 117 7.51 -1.83 8.61
CA PHE A 117 6.93 -3.10 8.20
C PHE A 117 7.86 -3.88 7.26
N VAL A 118 7.57 -5.17 7.11
CA VAL A 118 8.13 -6.02 6.06
C VAL A 118 7.02 -6.37 5.07
N CYS A 119 7.28 -6.21 3.78
CA CYS A 119 6.36 -6.62 2.71
C CYS A 119 6.80 -7.98 2.16
N ARG A 120 5.91 -8.97 2.15
CA ARG A 120 6.25 -10.35 1.76
C ARG A 120 5.18 -10.97 0.86
N PRO A 121 5.57 -11.92 -0.02
CA PRO A 121 4.62 -12.62 -0.88
C PRO A 121 3.71 -13.55 -0.05
N THR A 122 2.47 -13.69 -0.50
CA THR A 122 1.43 -14.57 0.04
C THR A 122 0.59 -15.15 -1.10
N PRO A 123 1.21 -15.84 -2.09
CA PRO A 123 0.56 -16.18 -3.37
C PRO A 123 -0.68 -17.08 -3.22
N GLU A 124 -0.75 -17.87 -2.14
CA GLU A 124 -1.87 -18.78 -1.85
C GLU A 124 -2.98 -18.13 -1.01
N ASP A 125 -2.81 -16.87 -0.59
CA ASP A 125 -3.77 -16.18 0.28
C ASP A 125 -4.81 -15.42 -0.55
N GLU A 126 -6.06 -15.87 -0.50
CA GLU A 126 -7.19 -15.25 -1.21
C GLU A 126 -7.42 -13.77 -0.83
N ARG A 127 -6.92 -13.34 0.33
CA ARG A 127 -7.00 -11.93 0.75
C ARG A 127 -6.14 -11.05 -0.15
N GLY A 128 -4.99 -11.53 -0.61
CA GLY A 128 -4.08 -10.82 -1.51
C GLY A 128 -2.72 -11.52 -1.61
N SER A 129 -2.07 -11.43 -2.76
CA SER A 129 -0.83 -12.15 -3.07
C SER A 129 0.45 -11.51 -2.49
N VAL A 130 0.32 -10.33 -1.87
CA VAL A 130 1.37 -9.67 -1.08
C VAL A 130 0.74 -9.09 0.18
N VAL A 131 1.45 -9.15 1.29
CA VAL A 131 1.05 -8.55 2.57
C VAL A 131 2.11 -7.58 3.07
N ILE A 132 1.64 -6.42 3.55
CA ILE A 132 2.41 -5.53 4.40
C ILE A 132 2.23 -6.02 5.84
N ASP A 133 3.30 -6.55 6.42
CA ASP A 133 3.32 -7.21 7.71
C ASP A 133 3.92 -6.29 8.79
N TYR A 134 3.04 -5.77 9.64
CA TYR A 134 3.42 -4.90 10.76
C TYR A 134 3.82 -5.67 12.03
N TYR A 135 3.72 -7.00 12.03
CA TYR A 135 4.32 -7.81 13.10
C TYR A 135 5.84 -7.85 12.96
N GLN A 136 6.35 -7.61 11.76
CA GLN A 136 7.76 -7.64 11.44
C GLN A 136 8.31 -6.23 11.30
N VAL A 137 9.48 -6.00 11.87
CA VAL A 137 10.23 -4.76 11.77
C VAL A 137 11.53 -5.09 11.04
N PRO A 138 11.88 -4.35 9.97
CA PRO A 138 13.09 -4.64 9.23
C PRO A 138 14.32 -4.41 10.13
N PRO A 139 15.39 -5.22 9.96
CA PRO A 139 16.62 -5.10 10.75
C PRO A 139 17.45 -3.88 10.34
N GLY A 140 17.18 -3.30 9.17
CA GLY A 140 17.88 -2.15 8.61
C GLY A 140 16.95 -1.19 7.88
N LYS A 141 17.52 -0.10 7.39
CA LYS A 141 16.82 0.93 6.61
C LYS A 141 17.84 1.74 5.78
N PRO A 142 17.38 2.43 4.73
CA PRO A 142 18.11 3.56 4.16
C PRO A 142 18.50 4.59 5.23
N GLU A 143 19.66 5.23 5.05
CA GLU A 143 20.23 6.13 6.04
C GLU A 143 19.31 7.31 6.38
N ASN A 144 18.68 7.89 5.35
CA ASN A 144 17.81 9.05 5.44
C ASN A 144 16.41 8.76 6.03
N TRP A 145 16.04 7.50 6.23
CA TRP A 145 14.75 7.17 6.85
C TRP A 145 14.77 7.44 8.36
N PRO A 146 13.60 7.63 9.01
CA PRO A 146 13.51 7.79 10.46
C PRO A 146 14.19 6.66 11.25
N ARG A 147 14.45 6.87 12.54
CA ARG A 147 14.95 5.78 13.38
C ARG A 147 13.95 4.62 13.39
N ILE A 148 14.44 3.38 13.33
CA ILE A 148 13.59 2.19 13.46
C ILE A 148 13.03 2.14 14.88
N GLU A 149 11.71 2.05 14.97
CA GLU A 149 10.95 1.93 16.21
C GLU A 149 10.02 0.72 16.11
N PRO A 150 10.04 -0.20 17.08
CA PRO A 150 9.09 -1.31 17.13
C PRO A 150 7.63 -0.86 17.21
N ASN A 151 6.74 -1.59 16.54
CA ASN A 151 5.30 -1.31 16.56
C ASN A 151 4.57 -1.88 17.78
N ASP A 152 5.27 -2.40 18.78
CA ASP A 152 4.66 -3.14 19.90
C ASP A 152 4.58 -2.32 21.20
N ARG A 153 4.92 -1.03 21.16
CA ARG A 153 4.87 -0.11 22.31
C ARG A 153 4.13 1.19 21.99
N GLY A 154 3.60 1.83 23.04
CA GLY A 154 3.01 3.18 22.97
C GLY A 154 1.87 3.34 21.97
N ILE A 155 1.77 4.55 21.40
CA ILE A 155 0.75 4.93 20.41
C ILE A 155 0.94 4.15 19.09
N THR A 156 2.19 3.83 18.73
CA THR A 156 2.55 3.03 17.54
C THR A 156 1.85 1.66 17.56
N ARG A 157 1.77 1.00 18.72
CA ARG A 157 1.03 -0.26 18.90
C ARG A 157 -0.46 -0.13 18.65
N LEU A 158 -1.06 1.00 19.03
CA LEU A 158 -2.49 1.20 18.80
C LEU A 158 -2.79 1.35 17.30
N VAL A 159 -1.89 2.00 16.55
CA VAL A 159 -2.07 2.28 15.12
C VAL A 159 -1.67 1.10 14.25
N TYR A 160 -0.43 0.61 14.41
CA TYR A 160 0.18 -0.37 13.51
C TYR A 160 0.28 -1.77 14.11
N GLY A 161 0.26 -1.89 15.43
CA GLY A 161 0.42 -3.16 16.11
C GLY A 161 -0.62 -4.19 15.68
N PHE A 162 -0.15 -5.42 15.43
CA PHE A 162 -0.96 -6.59 15.08
C PHE A 162 -1.75 -6.47 13.77
N MET A 163 -1.23 -5.70 12.81
CA MET A 163 -1.89 -5.42 11.54
C MET A 163 -1.22 -6.14 10.37
N HIS A 164 -2.05 -6.67 9.47
CA HIS A 164 -1.67 -7.13 8.14
C HIS A 164 -2.48 -6.36 7.12
N ASP A 165 -1.82 -5.75 6.14
CA ASP A 165 -2.53 -5.17 5.00
C ASP A 165 -2.28 -6.03 3.77
N PHE A 166 -3.32 -6.74 3.32
CA PHE A 166 -3.23 -7.55 2.10
C PHE A 166 -3.47 -6.68 0.88
N LEU A 167 -2.62 -6.83 -0.13
CA LEU A 167 -2.61 -6.04 -1.35
C LEU A 167 -3.18 -6.83 -2.53
N ARG A 168 -3.86 -6.10 -3.42
CA ARG A 168 -4.34 -6.58 -4.73
C ARG A 168 -3.96 -5.57 -5.80
N LYS A 169 -3.73 -6.04 -7.02
CA LYS A 169 -3.34 -5.19 -8.15
C LYS A 169 -4.56 -4.46 -8.70
N VAL A 170 -4.43 -3.16 -8.95
CA VAL A 170 -5.44 -2.34 -9.64
C VAL A 170 -4.98 -2.03 -11.06
N SER A 171 -3.75 -1.50 -11.19
CA SER A 171 -3.11 -1.18 -12.47
C SER A 171 -1.59 -1.37 -12.34
N THR A 172 -0.81 -0.98 -13.35
CA THR A 172 0.66 -1.13 -13.34
C THR A 172 1.33 -0.41 -12.16
N HIS A 173 0.82 0.75 -11.76
CA HIS A 173 1.40 1.56 -10.66
C HIS A 173 0.48 1.67 -9.45
N VAL A 174 -0.71 1.06 -9.48
CA VAL A 174 -1.71 1.23 -8.44
C VAL A 174 -2.07 -0.10 -7.81
N THR A 175 -2.02 -0.13 -6.48
CA THR A 175 -2.49 -1.27 -5.67
C THR A 175 -3.55 -0.80 -4.69
N ILE A 176 -4.43 -1.74 -4.31
CA ILE A 176 -5.40 -1.53 -3.24
C ILE A 176 -5.10 -2.49 -2.09
N GLY A 177 -5.13 -1.96 -0.87
CA GLY A 177 -4.92 -2.70 0.36
C GLY A 177 -6.17 -2.74 1.24
N ARG A 178 -6.31 -3.83 2.01
CA ARG A 178 -7.30 -3.97 3.06
C ARG A 178 -6.65 -4.43 4.36
N ALA A 179 -6.94 -3.70 5.44
CA ALA A 179 -6.33 -3.98 6.74
C ALA A 179 -7.06 -5.09 7.51
N TYR A 180 -6.28 -5.94 8.15
CA TYR A 180 -6.70 -6.99 9.07
C TYR A 180 -5.97 -6.80 10.38
N LYS A 181 -6.71 -6.68 11.48
CA LYS A 181 -6.14 -6.46 12.82
C LYS A 181 -6.42 -7.66 13.70
N HIS A 182 -5.39 -8.24 14.31
CA HIS A 182 -5.49 -9.52 15.02
C HIS A 182 -6.16 -10.62 14.17
N GLY A 183 -5.84 -10.66 12.88
CA GLY A 183 -6.44 -11.60 11.92
C GLY A 183 -7.89 -11.31 11.53
N LYS A 184 -8.55 -10.30 12.15
CA LYS A 184 -9.93 -9.91 11.84
C LYS A 184 -9.95 -8.83 10.78
N VAL A 185 -10.84 -9.00 9.80
CA VAL A 185 -11.04 -8.03 8.73
C VAL A 185 -11.53 -6.68 9.29
N THR A 186 -11.01 -5.59 8.75
CA THR A 186 -11.51 -4.24 9.06
C THR A 186 -12.28 -3.65 7.89
N ASN A 187 -12.91 -2.50 8.13
CA ASN A 187 -13.54 -1.66 7.09
C ASN A 187 -12.57 -0.62 6.52
N ASN A 188 -11.26 -0.76 6.77
CA ASN A 188 -10.24 0.16 6.32
C ASN A 188 -9.64 -0.35 5.01
N PHE A 189 -9.78 0.47 3.98
CA PHE A 189 -9.14 0.29 2.69
C PHE A 189 -8.13 1.41 2.48
N PHE A 190 -7.17 1.17 1.61
CA PHE A 190 -6.30 2.22 1.12
C PHE A 190 -5.81 1.91 -0.28
N LEU A 191 -5.45 2.96 -1.00
CA LEU A 191 -4.79 2.88 -2.28
C LEU A 191 -3.36 3.36 -2.16
N LEU A 192 -2.49 2.78 -2.98
CA LEU A 192 -1.10 3.19 -3.14
C LEU A 192 -0.86 3.43 -4.63
N CYS A 193 -0.39 4.62 -4.98
CA CYS A 193 0.12 4.93 -6.31
C CYS A 193 1.64 5.04 -6.24
N ARG A 194 2.35 4.08 -6.83
CA ARG A 194 3.80 4.07 -6.93
C ARG A 194 4.28 5.24 -7.78
N GLU A 195 5.36 5.89 -7.37
CA GLU A 195 6.06 6.84 -8.23
C GLU A 195 6.53 6.16 -9.53
N ALA A 196 6.48 6.92 -10.63
CA ALA A 196 6.88 6.43 -11.95
C ALA A 196 8.40 6.41 -12.09
#